data_AF-A0A1I7E0W5-F1
#
_entry.id   AF-A0A1I7E0W5-F1
#
_cell.length_a   1.000
_cell.length_b   1.000
_cell.length_c   1.000
_cell.angle_alpha   90.00
_cell.angle_beta   90.00
_cell.angle_gamma   90.00
#
_symmetry.space_group_name_H-M   'P 1'
#
loop_
_entity.id
_entity.type
_entity.pdbx_description
1 polymer ?
#
loop_
_entity_poly.entity_id
_entity_poly.type
_entity_poly.pdbx_seq_one_letter_code
_entity_poly.pdbx_strand_id
1 'polypeptide(L)'
;MDSKLKHHPPKWPDRFLEFYCNPNRLEQIQGDAYELFYMDLEEKGLRFAQFRFAIHVLSFFRWRNIKRTKSTYHTFSQGAMLKNYFKIGWRNLIKQKGITFISVFGLACAVGCCMVAYLFIAQIWFRGLNQPNKDEIYQLTYTAEGENGLVTYGSVAEPISELIPEKLNQVQNQTRVLRDFPILIYNNESYQQRSIYIDPAFMEMFTYRMDYGFAGALKDQDQVILTHELSEKLFGDTHPIGQELELVVNGEEKLYKVGGVLAELNDMDMFNFDLLVNIESHPYSTEDMSLEDEWNSELWTFIQLNKGQDISQFNSGLQELTDIQNQINPDKPYLNMGLVAYSDLIYKVDEIENGVRDFLGLGPQILLGSIGLFILILAVFN
;
A
#
# COMPACT_ATOMS: atom_id res chain seq x y z
N MET A 1 -22.89 -38.13 73.14
CA MET A 1 -22.21 -36.88 72.77
C MET A 1 -23.27 -35.82 72.42
N ASP A 2 -24.25 -35.61 73.30
CA ASP A 2 -25.49 -34.84 72.97
C ASP A 2 -26.02 -33.99 74.15
N SER A 3 -25.14 -33.59 75.08
CA SER A 3 -25.45 -32.58 76.12
C SER A 3 -24.69 -31.26 75.93
N LYS A 4 -23.68 -31.22 75.04
CA LYS A 4 -22.80 -30.06 74.82
C LYS A 4 -23.51 -28.83 74.23
N LEU A 5 -24.69 -29.01 73.64
CA LEU A 5 -25.41 -27.94 72.92
C LEU A 5 -26.42 -27.13 73.78
N LYS A 6 -26.63 -27.47 75.06
CA LYS A 6 -27.66 -26.76 75.88
C LYS A 6 -27.15 -25.49 76.58
N HIS A 7 -25.84 -25.33 76.70
CA HIS A 7 -25.23 -24.19 77.40
C HIS A 7 -24.21 -23.51 76.52
N HIS A 8 -24.40 -22.20 76.31
CA HIS A 8 -23.50 -21.39 75.50
C HIS A 8 -22.56 -20.56 76.39
N PRO A 9 -21.35 -20.26 75.92
CA PRO A 9 -20.48 -19.28 76.53
C PRO A 9 -21.21 -17.94 76.75
N PRO A 10 -20.86 -17.19 77.81
CA PRO A 10 -21.47 -15.88 78.03
C PRO A 10 -21.19 -14.96 76.82
N LYS A 11 -22.21 -14.22 76.39
CA LYS A 11 -22.14 -13.41 75.16
C LYS A 11 -21.25 -12.17 75.28
N TRP A 12 -21.03 -11.66 76.48
CA TRP A 12 -20.29 -10.41 76.67
C TRP A 12 -18.77 -10.57 76.52
N PRO A 13 -18.08 -11.62 77.05
CA PRO A 13 -16.66 -11.80 76.79
C PRO A 13 -16.41 -12.18 75.33
N ASP A 14 -17.33 -12.95 74.74
CA ASP A 14 -17.25 -13.33 73.34
C ASP A 14 -17.29 -12.11 72.41
N ARG A 15 -18.28 -11.22 72.60
CA ARG A 15 -18.33 -9.92 71.89
C ARG A 15 -17.12 -9.02 72.17
N PHE A 16 -16.56 -9.08 73.38
CA PHE A 16 -15.34 -8.33 73.69
C PHE A 16 -14.15 -8.87 72.88
N LEU A 17 -14.04 -10.19 72.72
CA LEU A 17 -13.02 -10.84 71.89
C LEU A 17 -13.18 -10.45 70.41
N GLU A 18 -14.40 -10.48 69.88
CA GLU A 18 -14.72 -9.98 68.53
C GLU A 18 -14.35 -8.51 68.33
N PHE A 19 -14.54 -7.68 69.36
CA PHE A 19 -14.27 -6.25 69.30
C PHE A 19 -12.78 -5.94 69.12
N TYR A 20 -11.89 -6.57 69.91
CA TYR A 20 -10.46 -6.23 69.88
C TYR A 20 -9.63 -7.10 68.92
N CYS A 21 -10.05 -8.35 68.66
CA CYS A 21 -9.21 -9.32 67.96
C CYS A 21 -9.15 -9.08 66.45
N ASN A 22 -8.01 -9.41 65.83
CA ASN A 22 -7.86 -9.41 64.37
C ASN A 22 -8.79 -10.46 63.74
N PRO A 23 -9.62 -10.12 62.72
CA PRO A 23 -10.53 -11.07 62.06
C PRO A 23 -9.87 -12.37 61.61
N ASN A 24 -8.63 -12.33 61.12
CA ASN A 24 -7.91 -13.51 60.61
C ASN A 24 -7.50 -14.50 61.71
N ARG A 25 -7.54 -14.09 62.98
CA ARG A 25 -7.20 -14.93 64.15
C ARG A 25 -8.37 -15.11 65.10
N LEU A 26 -9.47 -14.42 64.84
CA LEU A 26 -10.65 -14.42 65.68
C LEU A 26 -11.21 -15.83 65.82
N GLU A 27 -11.41 -16.52 64.69
CA GLU A 27 -11.96 -17.89 64.66
C GLU A 27 -11.13 -18.87 65.49
N GLN A 28 -9.79 -18.84 65.34
CA GLN A 28 -8.90 -19.73 66.08
C GLN A 28 -8.92 -19.45 67.59
N ILE A 29 -8.81 -18.19 68.00
CA ILE A 29 -8.76 -17.82 69.42
C ILE A 29 -10.13 -18.04 70.08
N GLN A 30 -11.22 -17.80 69.35
CA GLN A 30 -12.58 -18.04 69.82
C GLN A 30 -12.86 -19.55 69.96
N GLY A 31 -12.37 -20.36 69.00
CA GLY A 31 -12.41 -21.83 69.08
C GLY A 31 -11.71 -22.38 70.32
N ASP A 32 -10.46 -21.96 70.55
CA ASP A 32 -9.68 -22.38 71.74
C ASP A 32 -10.38 -21.98 73.05
N ALA A 33 -10.95 -20.77 73.09
CA ALA A 33 -11.68 -20.29 74.27
C ALA A 33 -12.97 -21.08 74.52
N TYR A 34 -13.68 -21.48 73.46
CA TYR A 34 -14.89 -22.30 73.55
C TYR A 34 -14.58 -23.73 74.01
N GLU A 35 -13.50 -24.32 73.52
CA GLU A 35 -13.07 -25.66 73.96
C GLU A 35 -12.80 -25.67 75.47
N LEU A 36 -12.03 -24.68 75.97
CA LEU A 36 -11.77 -24.54 77.41
C LEU A 36 -13.05 -24.33 78.22
N PHE A 37 -14.02 -23.56 77.71
CA PHE A 37 -15.31 -23.37 78.38
C PHE A 37 -16.08 -24.69 78.53
N TYR A 38 -16.13 -25.52 77.48
CA TYR A 38 -16.84 -26.79 77.53
C TYR A 38 -16.13 -27.82 78.41
N MET A 39 -14.79 -27.79 78.48
CA MET A 39 -14.04 -28.61 79.44
C MET A 39 -14.34 -28.20 80.88
N ASP A 40 -14.28 -26.89 81.20
CA ASP A 40 -14.59 -26.38 82.53
C ASP A 40 -16.07 -26.66 82.93
N LEU A 41 -16.98 -26.68 81.94
CA LEU A 41 -18.39 -27.01 82.13
C LEU A 41 -18.58 -28.45 82.61
N GLU A 42 -17.86 -29.40 82.01
CA GLU A 42 -17.94 -30.82 82.33
C GLU A 42 -17.34 -31.14 83.70
N GLU A 43 -16.24 -30.48 84.09
CA GLU A 43 -15.55 -30.77 85.36
C GLU A 43 -16.17 -30.10 86.59
N LYS A 44 -16.57 -28.81 86.48
CA LYS A 44 -16.86 -27.95 87.67
C LYS A 44 -18.18 -27.20 87.59
N GLY A 45 -18.94 -27.37 86.49
CA GLY A 45 -20.29 -26.84 86.32
C GLY A 45 -20.37 -25.40 85.79
N LEU A 46 -21.61 -24.99 85.45
CA LEU A 46 -21.90 -23.82 84.60
C LEU A 46 -21.37 -22.48 85.12
N ARG A 47 -21.56 -22.19 86.42
CA ARG A 47 -21.14 -20.89 86.99
C ARG A 47 -19.62 -20.72 86.98
N PHE A 48 -18.89 -21.81 87.23
CA PHE A 48 -17.44 -21.80 87.21
C PHE A 48 -16.91 -21.61 85.78
N ALA A 49 -17.46 -22.36 84.82
CA ALA A 49 -17.10 -22.24 83.40
C ALA A 49 -17.35 -20.83 82.85
N GLN A 50 -18.49 -20.20 83.18
CA GLN A 50 -18.81 -18.84 82.74
C GLN A 50 -17.83 -17.79 83.28
N PHE A 51 -17.44 -17.89 84.55
CA PHE A 51 -16.46 -16.98 85.14
C PHE A 51 -15.06 -17.19 84.57
N ARG A 52 -14.64 -18.46 84.42
CA ARG A 52 -13.33 -18.81 83.86
C ARG A 52 -13.20 -18.41 82.40
N PHE A 53 -14.24 -18.56 81.59
CA PHE A 53 -14.24 -18.10 80.21
C PHE A 53 -13.96 -16.61 80.09
N ALA A 54 -14.57 -15.78 80.96
CA ALA A 54 -14.26 -14.34 80.98
C ALA A 54 -12.78 -14.06 81.31
N ILE A 55 -12.18 -14.83 82.23
CA ILE A 55 -10.74 -14.73 82.54
C ILE A 55 -9.89 -15.17 81.35
N HIS A 56 -10.26 -16.26 80.67
CA HIS A 56 -9.54 -16.76 79.50
C HIS A 56 -9.55 -15.74 78.36
N VAL A 57 -10.71 -15.16 78.04
CA VAL A 57 -10.83 -14.07 77.07
C VAL A 57 -9.93 -12.89 77.43
N LEU A 58 -9.93 -12.45 78.70
CA LEU A 58 -9.04 -11.37 79.15
C LEU A 58 -7.55 -11.76 79.07
N SER A 59 -7.20 -13.02 79.32
CA SER A 59 -5.83 -13.53 79.19
C SER A 59 -5.33 -13.55 77.74
N PHE A 60 -6.26 -13.68 76.78
CA PHE A 60 -5.98 -13.59 75.35
C PHE A 60 -5.86 -12.14 74.85
N PHE A 61 -6.11 -11.15 75.72
CA PHE A 61 -5.92 -9.72 75.45
C PHE A 61 -4.44 -9.35 75.44
N ARG A 62 -3.72 -9.87 74.44
CA ARG A 62 -2.33 -9.54 74.17
C ARG A 62 -2.25 -8.53 73.03
N TRP A 63 -1.33 -7.59 73.14
CA TRP A 63 -1.04 -6.57 72.13
C TRP A 63 -0.84 -7.12 70.70
N ARG A 64 -0.37 -8.37 70.59
CA ARG A 64 -0.19 -9.09 69.32
C ARG A 64 -1.52 -9.51 68.64
N ASN A 65 -2.59 -9.65 69.40
CA ASN A 65 -3.90 -10.09 68.92
C ASN A 65 -4.84 -8.91 68.61
N ILE A 66 -4.50 -7.72 69.12
CA ILE A 66 -5.25 -6.49 68.87
C ILE A 66 -5.15 -6.11 67.39
N LYS A 67 -6.29 -5.73 66.81
CA LYS A 67 -6.46 -5.23 65.43
C LYS A 67 -5.34 -4.26 65.03
N ARG A 68 -4.31 -4.77 64.36
CA ARG A 68 -3.22 -4.00 63.75
C ARG A 68 -3.39 -4.02 62.24
N THR A 69 -3.58 -2.81 61.72
CA THR A 69 -3.75 -2.27 60.36
C THR A 69 -3.72 -3.23 59.15
N LYS A 70 -4.68 -2.95 58.25
CA LYS A 70 -4.86 -3.40 56.85
C LYS A 70 -3.61 -4.01 56.21
N SER A 71 -3.73 -5.27 55.77
CA SER A 71 -2.86 -5.86 54.75
C SER A 71 -2.81 -4.90 53.55
N THR A 72 -1.70 -4.19 53.40
CA THR A 72 -1.47 -3.38 52.22
C THR A 72 -0.97 -4.34 51.16
N TYR A 73 -1.91 -4.90 50.39
CA TYR A 73 -1.55 -5.47 49.10
C TYR A 73 -1.00 -4.31 48.28
N HIS A 74 0.33 -4.24 48.13
CA HIS A 74 0.90 -3.40 47.09
C HIS A 74 0.36 -3.94 45.77
N THR A 75 -0.63 -3.27 45.21
CA THR A 75 -0.98 -3.44 43.80
C THR A 75 0.30 -3.25 43.03
N PHE A 76 0.80 -4.36 42.47
CA PHE A 76 2.05 -4.40 41.74
C PHE A 76 1.91 -3.41 40.57
N SER A 77 2.59 -2.27 40.67
CA SER A 77 2.54 -1.25 39.62
C SER A 77 3.16 -1.86 38.38
N GLN A 78 2.34 -2.12 37.36
CA GLN A 78 2.76 -2.71 36.10
C GLN A 78 3.93 -1.92 35.48
N GLY A 79 3.95 -0.59 35.66
CA GLY A 79 5.05 0.27 35.21
C GLY A 79 6.39 0.02 35.92
N ALA A 80 6.38 -0.29 37.21
CA ALA A 80 7.61 -0.59 37.96
C ALA A 80 8.27 -1.91 37.49
N MET A 81 7.44 -2.91 37.13
CA MET A 81 7.93 -4.17 36.56
C MET A 81 8.44 -4.00 35.13
N LEU A 82 7.75 -3.26 34.26
CA LEU A 82 8.22 -2.96 32.91
C LEU A 82 9.59 -2.26 32.93
N LYS A 83 9.78 -1.29 33.85
CA LYS A 83 11.08 -0.63 34.04
C LYS A 83 12.18 -1.60 34.47
N ASN A 84 11.87 -2.55 35.36
CA ASN A 84 12.83 -3.57 35.77
C ASN A 84 13.14 -4.55 34.63
N TYR A 85 12.15 -5.02 33.88
CA TYR A 85 12.37 -5.87 32.71
C TYR A 85 13.22 -5.19 31.65
N PHE A 86 12.94 -3.91 31.33
CA PHE A 86 13.75 -3.13 30.39
C PHE A 86 15.19 -2.95 30.89
N LYS A 87 15.38 -2.63 32.19
CA LYS A 87 16.71 -2.49 32.80
C LYS A 87 17.52 -3.79 32.76
N ILE A 88 16.87 -4.93 33.02
CA ILE A 88 17.51 -6.25 32.97
C ILE A 88 17.83 -6.62 31.52
N GLY A 89 16.89 -6.43 30.59
CA GLY A 89 17.07 -6.66 29.17
C GLY A 89 18.25 -5.87 28.60
N TRP A 90 18.30 -4.56 28.83
CA TRP A 90 19.38 -3.69 28.37
C TRP A 90 20.76 -4.13 28.89
N ARG A 91 20.87 -4.52 30.17
CA ARG A 91 22.12 -5.05 30.74
C ARG A 91 22.53 -6.37 30.10
N ASN A 92 21.57 -7.22 29.74
CA ASN A 92 21.84 -8.48 29.07
C ASN A 92 22.34 -8.27 27.63
N LEU A 93 21.74 -7.34 26.89
CA LEU A 93 22.18 -6.94 25.54
C LEU A 93 23.63 -6.44 25.54
N ILE A 94 24.00 -5.58 26.50
CA ILE A 94 25.39 -5.09 26.62
C ILE A 94 26.37 -6.18 27.06
N LYS A 95 25.91 -7.18 27.83
CA LYS A 95 26.77 -8.29 28.29
C LYS A 95 27.06 -9.29 27.16
N GLN A 96 26.10 -9.50 26.24
CA GLN A 96 26.20 -10.48 25.15
C GLN A 96 26.39 -9.80 23.78
N LYS A 97 27.35 -8.87 23.69
CA LYS A 97 27.51 -7.96 22.53
C LYS A 97 27.56 -8.65 21.17
N GLY A 98 28.26 -9.77 21.03
CA GLY A 98 28.38 -10.48 19.75
C GLY A 98 27.05 -11.08 19.27
N ILE A 99 26.36 -11.80 20.16
CA ILE A 99 25.06 -12.42 19.86
C ILE A 99 24.01 -11.32 19.61
N THR A 100 23.96 -10.31 20.47
CA THR A 100 23.07 -9.17 20.28
C THR A 100 23.35 -8.44 18.97
N PHE A 101 24.61 -8.25 18.58
CA PHE A 101 24.95 -7.62 17.30
C PHE A 101 24.43 -8.44 16.13
N ILE A 102 24.68 -9.75 16.10
CA ILE A 102 24.24 -10.62 15.00
C ILE A 102 22.71 -10.62 14.88
N SER A 103 21.97 -10.78 15.98
CA SER A 103 20.50 -10.79 15.95
C SER A 103 19.92 -9.43 15.54
N VAL A 104 20.40 -8.32 16.12
CA VAL A 104 19.89 -6.97 15.78
C VAL A 104 20.25 -6.59 14.34
N PHE A 105 21.48 -6.89 13.89
CA PHE A 105 21.90 -6.62 12.53
C PHE A 105 21.11 -7.47 11.52
N GLY A 106 20.92 -8.77 11.80
CA GLY A 106 20.10 -9.65 10.96
C GLY A 106 18.66 -9.15 10.83
N LEU A 107 18.04 -8.76 11.95
CA LEU A 107 16.69 -8.18 11.95
C LEU A 107 16.65 -6.85 11.18
N ALA A 108 17.62 -5.95 11.38
CA ALA A 108 17.67 -4.67 10.68
C ALA A 108 17.81 -4.86 9.15
N CYS A 109 18.69 -5.76 8.71
CA CYS A 109 18.85 -6.10 7.30
C CYS A 109 17.57 -6.71 6.72
N ALA A 110 16.94 -7.65 7.44
CA ALA A 110 15.69 -8.26 7.00
C ALA A 110 14.58 -7.22 6.83
N VAL A 111 14.37 -6.35 7.82
CA VAL A 111 13.40 -5.25 7.75
C VAL A 111 13.72 -4.29 6.61
N GLY A 112 15.00 -3.95 6.40
CA GLY A 112 15.45 -3.11 5.28
C GLY A 112 15.11 -3.73 3.92
N CYS A 113 15.42 -5.00 3.70
CA CYS A 113 15.07 -5.72 2.48
C CYS A 113 13.55 -5.76 2.24
N CYS A 114 12.76 -6.02 3.29
CA CYS A 114 11.29 -6.03 3.21
C CYS A 114 10.73 -4.65 2.86
N MET A 115 11.30 -3.59 3.44
CA MET A 115 10.88 -2.22 3.18
C MET A 115 11.14 -1.83 1.73
N VAL A 116 12.31 -2.16 1.17
CA VAL A 116 12.62 -1.91 -0.24
C VAL A 116 11.65 -2.67 -1.15
N ALA A 117 11.40 -3.95 -0.87
CA ALA A 117 10.45 -4.76 -1.65
C ALA A 117 9.03 -4.16 -1.61
N TYR A 118 8.56 -3.72 -0.44
CA TYR A 118 7.24 -3.11 -0.31
C TYR A 118 7.15 -1.75 -0.99
N LEU A 119 8.17 -0.89 -0.86
CA LEU A 119 8.21 0.40 -1.55
C LEU A 119 8.18 0.22 -3.07
N PHE A 120 8.91 -0.75 -3.59
CA PHE A 120 8.91 -1.08 -5.01
C PHE A 120 7.53 -1.53 -5.50
N ILE A 121 6.85 -2.42 -4.76
CA ILE A 121 5.47 -2.83 -5.09
C ILE A 121 4.50 -1.65 -4.99
N ALA A 122 4.64 -0.81 -3.96
CA ALA A 122 3.80 0.37 -3.78
C ALA A 122 3.93 1.36 -4.95
N GLN A 123 5.16 1.62 -5.43
CA GLN A 123 5.39 2.46 -6.62
C GLN A 123 4.64 1.96 -7.86
N ILE A 124 4.52 0.64 -8.03
CA ILE A 124 3.73 0.06 -9.13
C ILE A 124 2.23 0.27 -8.90
N TRP A 125 1.73 -0.01 -7.70
CA TRP A 125 0.29 0.06 -7.39
C TRP A 125 -0.28 1.49 -7.41
N PHE A 126 0.54 2.48 -7.06
CA PHE A 126 0.13 3.89 -7.07
C PHE A 126 0.36 4.56 -8.43
N ARG A 127 0.84 3.83 -9.43
CA ARG A 127 1.18 4.36 -10.74
C ARG A 127 -0.04 4.95 -11.46
N GLY A 128 0.10 6.16 -12.00
CA GLY A 128 -0.94 6.94 -12.67
C GLY A 128 -2.01 7.53 -11.73
N LEU A 129 -2.07 7.17 -10.45
CA LEU A 129 -3.15 7.60 -9.57
C LEU A 129 -3.11 9.09 -9.20
N ASN A 130 -2.04 9.79 -9.53
CA ASN A 130 -1.84 11.23 -9.40
C ASN A 130 -2.56 12.05 -10.49
N GLN A 131 -3.00 11.42 -11.58
CA GLN A 131 -3.68 12.11 -12.67
C GLN A 131 -5.09 12.58 -12.22
N PRO A 132 -5.45 13.86 -12.42
CA PRO A 132 -6.72 14.41 -11.93
C PRO A 132 -7.94 13.81 -12.65
N ASN A 133 -7.78 13.45 -13.93
CA ASN A 133 -8.85 12.94 -14.78
C ASN A 133 -8.83 11.39 -14.88
N LYS A 134 -8.09 10.69 -14.01
CA LYS A 134 -7.87 9.24 -14.12
C LYS A 134 -9.13 8.38 -14.20
N ASP A 135 -10.22 8.81 -13.54
CA ASP A 135 -11.49 8.08 -13.51
C ASP A 135 -12.32 8.30 -14.80
N GLU A 136 -11.89 9.21 -15.67
CA GLU A 136 -12.53 9.59 -16.93
C GLU A 136 -11.75 9.05 -18.15
N ILE A 137 -10.53 8.55 -17.95
CA ILE A 137 -9.63 8.10 -19.02
C ILE A 137 -9.73 6.59 -19.20
N TYR A 138 -9.85 6.15 -20.45
CA TYR A 138 -9.94 4.76 -20.84
C TYR A 138 -9.01 4.47 -22.01
N GLN A 139 -8.36 3.31 -21.98
CA GLN A 139 -7.63 2.76 -23.12
C GLN A 139 -8.58 1.91 -23.97
N LEU A 140 -8.54 2.08 -25.29
CA LEU A 140 -9.20 1.18 -26.21
C LEU A 140 -8.44 -0.14 -26.27
N THR A 141 -9.19 -1.23 -26.27
CA THR A 141 -8.64 -2.59 -26.37
C THR A 141 -9.47 -3.41 -27.35
N TYR A 142 -8.89 -4.44 -27.95
CA TYR A 142 -9.67 -5.44 -28.70
C TYR A 142 -9.35 -6.85 -28.21
N THR A 143 -10.30 -7.78 -28.35
CA THR A 143 -10.07 -9.21 -28.11
C THR A 143 -10.00 -9.94 -29.45
N ALA A 144 -9.05 -10.85 -29.60
CA ALA A 144 -8.98 -11.75 -30.76
C ALA A 144 -8.66 -13.19 -30.32
N GLU A 145 -8.84 -14.15 -31.24
CA GLU A 145 -8.35 -15.51 -31.03
C GLU A 145 -6.82 -15.54 -31.23
N GLY A 146 -6.08 -15.85 -30.17
CA GLY A 146 -4.66 -16.16 -30.21
C GLY A 146 -4.41 -17.68 -30.21
N GLU A 147 -3.14 -18.08 -30.32
CA GLU A 147 -2.74 -19.50 -30.36
C GLU A 147 -3.20 -20.30 -29.12
N ASN A 148 -3.32 -19.66 -27.97
CA ASN A 148 -3.63 -20.28 -26.67
C ASN A 148 -5.01 -19.89 -26.11
N GLY A 149 -5.89 -19.32 -26.94
CA GLY A 149 -7.22 -18.88 -26.55
C GLY A 149 -7.45 -17.40 -26.80
N LEU A 150 -8.42 -16.81 -26.08
CA LEU A 150 -8.76 -15.39 -26.23
C LEU A 150 -7.65 -14.52 -25.64
N VAL A 151 -7.20 -13.54 -26.42
CA VAL A 151 -6.19 -12.56 -26.02
C VAL A 151 -6.79 -11.16 -26.17
N THR A 152 -6.61 -10.33 -25.14
CA THR A 152 -6.96 -8.90 -25.20
C THR A 152 -5.70 -8.11 -25.50
N TYR A 153 -5.77 -7.23 -26.49
CA TYR A 153 -4.69 -6.33 -26.90
C TYR A 153 -5.00 -4.89 -26.49
N GLY A 154 -3.98 -4.17 -26.04
CA GLY A 154 -4.06 -2.77 -25.60
C GLY A 154 -3.71 -1.75 -26.69
N SER A 155 -3.34 -2.23 -27.87
CA SER A 155 -3.17 -1.44 -29.08
C SER A 155 -4.38 -1.68 -29.98
N VAL A 156 -4.77 -0.68 -30.77
CA VAL A 156 -5.81 -0.81 -31.79
C VAL A 156 -5.30 -0.22 -33.09
N ALA A 157 -5.83 -0.69 -34.23
CA ALA A 157 -5.50 -0.15 -35.54
C ALA A 157 -5.56 1.38 -35.55
N GLU A 158 -4.53 2.03 -36.07
CA GLU A 158 -4.37 3.48 -36.04
C GLU A 158 -5.58 4.24 -36.61
N PRO A 159 -6.16 3.84 -37.76
CA PRO A 159 -7.30 4.55 -38.36
C PRO A 159 -8.59 4.49 -37.53
N ILE A 160 -8.70 3.57 -36.56
CA ILE A 160 -9.85 3.54 -35.63
C ILE A 160 -9.93 4.86 -34.87
N SER A 161 -8.79 5.49 -34.55
CA SER A 161 -8.75 6.76 -33.85
C SER A 161 -9.46 7.89 -34.61
N GLU A 162 -9.40 7.90 -35.94
CA GLU A 162 -10.08 8.89 -36.78
C GLU A 162 -11.60 8.72 -36.79
N LEU A 163 -12.07 7.50 -36.55
CA LEU A 163 -13.49 7.14 -36.54
C LEU A 163 -14.15 7.40 -35.18
N ILE A 164 -13.38 7.54 -34.09
CA ILE A 164 -13.90 7.76 -32.74
C ILE A 164 -14.84 8.97 -32.64
N PRO A 165 -14.54 10.16 -33.21
CA PRO A 165 -15.44 11.31 -33.11
C PRO A 165 -16.83 11.07 -33.75
N GLU A 166 -16.91 10.22 -34.78
CA GLU A 166 -18.17 9.88 -35.45
C GLU A 166 -18.92 8.75 -34.71
N LYS A 167 -18.20 7.70 -34.31
CA LYS A 167 -18.78 6.45 -33.80
C LYS A 167 -19.00 6.44 -32.29
N LEU A 168 -18.17 7.14 -31.53
CA LEU A 168 -18.24 7.25 -30.08
C LEU A 168 -18.66 8.66 -29.67
N ASN A 169 -19.85 9.05 -30.13
CA ASN A 169 -20.49 10.29 -29.71
C ASN A 169 -20.54 10.32 -28.17
N GLN A 170 -19.96 11.36 -27.56
CA GLN A 170 -19.77 11.60 -26.10
C GLN A 170 -18.32 11.45 -25.57
N VAL A 171 -17.35 11.12 -26.41
CA VAL A 171 -15.92 11.30 -26.09
C VAL A 171 -15.59 12.80 -25.98
N GLN A 172 -14.98 13.20 -24.87
CA GLN A 172 -14.55 14.57 -24.62
C GLN A 172 -13.23 14.88 -25.33
N ASN A 173 -12.24 14.01 -25.17
CA ASN A 173 -10.92 14.11 -25.78
C ASN A 173 -10.42 12.71 -26.19
N GLN A 174 -9.52 12.64 -27.16
CA GLN A 174 -8.81 11.41 -27.52
C GLN A 174 -7.34 11.70 -27.78
N THR A 175 -6.49 10.69 -27.62
CA THR A 175 -5.09 10.76 -28.02
C THR A 175 -4.56 9.38 -28.38
N ARG A 176 -3.77 9.32 -29.44
CA ARG A 176 -2.87 8.23 -29.76
C ARG A 176 -1.56 8.41 -29.00
N VAL A 177 -0.91 7.29 -28.69
CA VAL A 177 0.42 7.23 -28.08
C VAL A 177 1.20 6.12 -28.77
N LEU A 178 2.28 6.51 -29.44
CA LEU A 178 3.26 5.61 -30.05
C LEU A 178 4.57 5.72 -29.26
N ARG A 179 5.05 4.60 -28.72
CA ARG A 179 6.34 4.56 -28.04
C ARG A 179 7.43 4.18 -29.03
N ASP A 180 8.52 4.95 -29.04
CA ASP A 180 9.68 4.68 -29.88
C ASP A 180 10.99 5.08 -29.16
N PHE A 181 12.13 4.65 -29.69
CA PHE A 181 13.46 4.87 -29.12
C PHE A 181 14.40 5.53 -30.13
N PRO A 182 14.12 6.76 -30.58
CA PRO A 182 14.95 7.47 -31.54
C PRO A 182 16.38 7.70 -31.04
N ILE A 183 17.28 7.90 -31.99
CA ILE A 183 18.62 8.43 -31.70
C ILE A 183 18.50 9.96 -31.70
N LEU A 184 18.67 10.56 -30.53
CA LEU A 184 18.83 12.01 -30.38
C LEU A 184 20.29 12.38 -30.63
N ILE A 185 20.53 13.32 -31.55
CA ILE A 185 21.85 13.88 -31.84
C ILE A 185 21.88 15.32 -31.34
N TYR A 186 22.89 15.62 -30.52
CA TYR A 186 23.15 16.96 -30.01
C TYR A 186 24.65 17.15 -29.83
N ASN A 187 25.22 18.24 -30.37
CA ASN A 187 26.66 18.56 -30.31
C ASN A 187 27.60 17.40 -30.75
N ASN A 188 27.25 16.69 -31.83
CA ASN A 188 27.95 15.49 -32.32
C ASN A 188 27.99 14.28 -31.36
N GLU A 189 27.16 14.29 -30.33
CA GLU A 189 26.92 13.15 -29.46
C GLU A 189 25.56 12.54 -29.76
N SER A 190 25.49 11.21 -29.71
CA SER A 190 24.26 10.46 -29.98
C SER A 190 23.77 9.73 -28.74
N TYR A 191 22.46 9.82 -28.51
CA TYR A 191 21.79 9.30 -27.34
C TYR A 191 20.55 8.55 -27.78
N GLN A 192 20.41 7.27 -27.42
CA GLN A 192 19.12 6.61 -27.55
C GLN A 192 18.20 7.12 -26.44
N GLN A 193 17.03 7.62 -26.81
CA GLN A 193 16.09 8.26 -25.87
C GLN A 193 14.72 7.63 -25.95
N ARG A 194 14.04 7.50 -24.81
CA ARG A 194 12.67 6.99 -24.78
C ARG A 194 11.74 8.13 -25.20
N SER A 195 11.10 7.98 -26.33
CA SER A 195 10.17 8.99 -26.84
C SER A 195 8.77 8.43 -26.89
N ILE A 196 7.80 9.28 -26.59
CA ILE A 196 6.42 9.01 -26.95
C ILE A 196 5.95 10.06 -27.95
N TYR A 197 5.40 9.56 -29.03
CA TYR A 197 4.79 10.29 -30.12
C TYR A 197 3.30 10.37 -29.81
N ILE A 198 2.79 11.58 -29.65
CA ILE A 198 1.47 11.83 -29.07
C ILE A 198 0.69 12.86 -29.88
N ASP A 199 -0.64 12.78 -29.80
CA ASP A 199 -1.49 13.88 -30.23
C ASP A 199 -1.35 15.07 -29.25
N PRO A 200 -1.53 16.33 -29.70
CA PRO A 200 -1.51 17.48 -28.81
C PRO A 200 -2.51 17.40 -27.64
N ALA A 201 -3.63 16.69 -27.84
CA ALA A 201 -4.66 16.46 -26.82
C ALA A 201 -4.16 15.63 -25.62
N PHE A 202 -3.05 14.88 -25.76
CA PHE A 202 -2.41 14.17 -24.65
C PHE A 202 -2.09 15.10 -23.48
N MET A 203 -1.57 16.30 -23.77
CA MET A 203 -1.19 17.27 -22.73
C MET A 203 -2.39 17.94 -22.04
N GLU A 204 -3.58 17.83 -22.63
CA GLU A 204 -4.85 18.26 -22.03
C GLU A 204 -5.49 17.13 -21.22
N MET A 205 -5.34 15.89 -21.69
CA MET A 205 -5.87 14.68 -21.05
C MET A 205 -5.04 14.27 -19.81
N PHE A 206 -3.72 14.24 -19.95
CA PHE A 206 -2.75 13.92 -18.90
C PHE A 206 -2.05 15.19 -18.45
N THR A 207 -2.16 15.50 -17.16
CA THR A 207 -1.68 16.77 -16.61
C THR A 207 -0.22 16.64 -16.20
N TYR A 208 0.67 17.30 -16.94
CA TYR A 208 2.08 17.48 -16.58
C TYR A 208 2.38 18.94 -16.30
N ARG A 209 3.22 19.19 -15.28
CA ARG A 209 3.67 20.54 -14.95
C ARG A 209 4.82 20.94 -15.89
N MET A 210 4.78 22.17 -16.39
CA MET A 210 5.87 22.75 -17.20
C MET A 210 6.81 23.57 -16.32
N ASP A 211 8.12 23.42 -16.50
CA ASP A 211 9.14 24.34 -15.96
C ASP A 211 9.40 25.50 -16.95
N TYR A 212 9.43 25.20 -18.25
CA TYR A 212 9.64 26.18 -19.32
C TYR A 212 8.70 25.95 -20.52
N GLY A 213 8.44 27.01 -21.28
CA GLY A 213 7.63 26.95 -22.50
C GLY A 213 6.14 26.76 -22.23
N PHE A 214 5.45 26.05 -23.13
CA PHE A 214 4.00 25.84 -23.04
C PHE A 214 3.60 24.44 -23.53
N ALA A 215 2.58 23.86 -22.91
CA ALA A 215 2.11 22.51 -23.20
C ALA A 215 1.58 22.33 -24.64
N GLY A 216 1.10 23.42 -25.26
CA GLY A 216 0.60 23.42 -26.64
C GLY A 216 1.71 23.42 -27.72
N ALA A 217 2.99 23.35 -27.35
CA ALA A 217 4.11 23.38 -28.30
C ALA A 217 4.01 22.29 -29.36
N LEU A 218 3.50 21.11 -28.98
CA LEU A 218 3.34 19.96 -29.87
C LEU A 218 2.27 20.16 -30.95
N LYS A 219 1.54 21.27 -30.99
CA LYS A 219 0.71 21.61 -32.17
C LYS A 219 1.56 21.91 -33.41
N ASP A 220 2.82 22.30 -33.20
CA ASP A 220 3.83 22.45 -34.22
C ASP A 220 4.62 21.13 -34.33
N GLN A 221 4.66 20.55 -35.53
CA GLN A 221 5.32 19.28 -35.83
C GLN A 221 6.85 19.35 -35.77
N ASP A 222 7.42 20.56 -35.77
CA ASP A 222 8.87 20.75 -35.66
C ASP A 222 9.28 21.10 -34.22
N GLN A 223 8.37 20.94 -33.25
CA GLN A 223 8.63 21.19 -31.84
C GLN A 223 8.55 19.91 -31.00
N VAL A 224 9.35 19.89 -29.94
CA VAL A 224 9.39 18.82 -28.94
C VAL A 224 9.28 19.38 -27.53
N ILE A 225 8.82 18.54 -26.60
CA ILE A 225 8.83 18.84 -25.17
C ILE A 225 9.76 17.84 -24.48
N LEU A 226 10.71 18.34 -23.68
CA LEU A 226 11.68 17.52 -22.95
C LEU A 226 11.23 17.29 -21.51
N THR A 227 11.70 16.23 -20.87
CA THR A 227 11.70 16.16 -19.40
C THR A 227 12.77 17.09 -18.81
N HIS A 228 12.61 17.43 -17.53
CA HIS A 228 13.62 18.19 -16.78
C HIS A 228 15.01 17.54 -16.86
N GLU A 229 15.08 16.22 -16.61
CA GLU A 229 16.32 15.45 -16.62
C GLU A 229 17.01 15.47 -18.00
N LEU A 230 16.26 15.30 -19.09
CA LEU A 230 16.82 15.37 -20.44
C LEU A 230 17.29 16.79 -20.78
N SER A 231 16.52 17.81 -20.40
CA SER A 231 16.91 19.20 -20.60
C SER A 231 18.19 19.55 -19.86
N GLU A 232 18.33 19.15 -18.60
CA GLU A 232 19.55 19.39 -17.80
C GLU A 232 20.74 18.64 -18.41
N LYS A 233 20.54 17.39 -18.83
CA LYS A 233 21.59 16.59 -19.48
C LYS A 233 22.12 17.21 -20.77
N LEU A 234 21.24 17.77 -21.61
CA LEU A 234 21.63 18.35 -22.89
C LEU A 234 22.16 19.79 -22.75
N PHE A 235 21.48 20.63 -21.96
CA PHE A 235 21.71 22.08 -21.96
C PHE A 235 22.37 22.61 -20.68
N GLY A 236 22.43 21.82 -19.60
CA GLY A 236 22.89 22.24 -18.29
C GLY A 236 22.12 23.47 -17.81
N ASP A 237 22.85 24.54 -17.49
CA ASP A 237 22.28 25.82 -17.06
C ASP A 237 21.77 26.71 -18.22
N THR A 238 21.88 26.25 -19.47
CA THR A 238 21.47 27.04 -20.65
C THR A 238 19.96 27.03 -20.81
N HIS A 239 19.37 28.17 -21.17
CA HIS A 239 17.93 28.24 -21.43
C HIS A 239 17.55 27.32 -22.62
N PRO A 240 16.66 26.32 -22.40
CA PRO A 240 16.46 25.23 -23.36
C PRO A 240 15.50 25.60 -24.50
N ILE A 241 14.59 26.57 -24.30
CA ILE A 241 13.56 26.90 -25.29
C ILE A 241 14.20 27.46 -26.57
N GLY A 242 13.76 26.93 -27.71
CA GLY A 242 14.23 27.31 -29.04
C GLY A 242 15.57 26.69 -29.44
N GLN A 243 16.23 25.94 -28.56
CA GLN A 243 17.40 25.15 -28.93
C GLN A 243 17.00 24.06 -29.92
N GLU A 244 17.93 23.72 -30.79
CA GLU A 244 17.74 22.71 -31.81
C GLU A 244 18.38 21.38 -31.38
N LEU A 245 17.69 20.29 -31.70
CA LEU A 245 18.17 18.93 -31.55
C LEU A 245 17.68 18.11 -32.73
N GLU A 246 18.39 17.06 -33.06
CA GLU A 246 18.04 16.19 -34.17
C GLU A 246 17.58 14.84 -33.65
N LEU A 247 16.53 14.29 -34.24
CA LEU A 247 16.08 12.92 -33.97
C LEU A 247 16.23 12.10 -35.23
N VAL A 248 16.76 10.90 -35.07
CA VAL A 248 16.84 9.89 -36.13
C VAL A 248 15.92 8.74 -35.79
N VAL A 249 14.91 8.52 -36.64
CA VAL A 249 13.93 7.44 -36.54
C VAL A 249 13.95 6.66 -37.84
N ASN A 250 14.16 5.34 -37.79
CA ASN A 250 14.22 4.48 -38.98
C ASN A 250 15.20 4.95 -40.08
N GLY A 251 16.24 5.71 -39.71
CA GLY A 251 17.23 6.26 -40.64
C GLY A 251 16.84 7.61 -41.24
N GLU A 252 15.67 8.15 -40.90
CA GLU A 252 15.27 9.51 -41.26
C GLU A 252 15.65 10.50 -40.17
N GLU A 253 16.41 11.52 -40.57
CA GLU A 253 16.88 12.61 -39.72
C GLU A 253 15.90 13.78 -39.80
N LYS A 254 15.41 14.25 -38.65
CA LYS A 254 14.58 15.45 -38.57
C LYS A 254 15.07 16.37 -37.45
N LEU A 255 15.21 17.66 -37.78
CA LEU A 255 15.57 18.70 -36.84
C LEU A 255 14.32 19.21 -36.11
N TYR A 256 14.42 19.33 -34.78
CA TYR A 256 13.36 19.82 -33.92
C TYR A 256 13.85 20.99 -33.06
N LYS A 257 12.90 21.82 -32.65
CA LYS A 257 13.10 22.90 -31.68
C LYS A 257 12.45 22.55 -30.35
N VAL A 258 13.13 22.87 -29.25
CA VAL A 258 12.56 22.70 -27.92
C VAL A 258 11.47 23.75 -27.69
N GLY A 259 10.21 23.32 -27.65
CA GLY A 259 9.05 24.18 -27.40
C GLY A 259 8.61 24.20 -25.93
N GLY A 260 9.06 23.23 -25.14
CA GLY A 260 8.75 23.16 -23.72
C GLY A 260 9.64 22.20 -22.94
N VAL A 261 9.65 22.36 -21.62
CA VAL A 261 10.31 21.45 -20.68
C VAL A 261 9.37 21.15 -19.53
N LEU A 262 9.08 19.87 -19.31
CA LEU A 262 8.32 19.40 -18.15
C LEU A 262 9.15 19.56 -16.89
N ALA A 263 8.46 19.79 -15.77
CA ALA A 263 9.03 19.60 -14.46
C ALA A 263 9.46 18.14 -14.23
N GLU A 264 10.22 17.89 -13.16
CA GLU A 264 10.52 16.53 -12.70
C GLU A 264 9.26 15.67 -12.67
N LEU A 265 9.33 14.55 -13.41
CA LEU A 265 8.27 13.54 -13.44
C LEU A 265 8.22 12.79 -12.11
N ASN A 266 7.04 12.27 -11.77
CA ASN A 266 6.90 11.43 -10.60
C ASN A 266 7.29 9.98 -10.96
N ASP A 267 8.03 9.30 -10.08
CA ASP A 267 8.32 7.86 -10.23
C ASP A 267 7.05 6.99 -10.38
N MET A 268 5.90 7.53 -9.94
CA MET A 268 4.58 6.92 -10.03
C MET A 268 3.78 7.39 -11.27
N ASP A 269 4.38 8.03 -12.27
CA ASP A 269 3.69 8.30 -13.54
C ASP A 269 3.53 7.02 -14.39
N MET A 270 2.43 6.93 -15.15
CA MET A 270 2.16 5.72 -15.94
C MET A 270 3.10 5.57 -17.12
N PHE A 271 3.35 6.65 -17.85
CA PHE A 271 4.22 6.67 -19.01
C PHE A 271 5.64 7.02 -18.59
N ASN A 272 6.61 6.28 -19.13
CA ASN A 272 8.03 6.52 -18.91
C ASN A 272 8.68 7.02 -20.21
N PHE A 273 9.06 8.28 -20.24
CA PHE A 273 9.60 8.93 -21.45
C PHE A 273 10.59 10.03 -21.07
N ASP A 274 11.49 10.34 -21.99
CA ASP A 274 12.45 11.43 -21.90
C ASP A 274 12.03 12.59 -22.82
N LEU A 275 11.27 12.29 -23.87
CA LEU A 275 10.89 13.20 -24.94
C LEU A 275 9.42 12.99 -25.37
N LEU A 276 8.71 14.09 -25.57
CA LEU A 276 7.41 14.12 -26.24
C LEU A 276 7.55 14.74 -27.62
N VAL A 277 6.98 14.07 -28.62
CA VAL A 277 6.99 14.49 -30.02
C VAL A 277 5.56 14.43 -30.57
N ASN A 278 5.23 15.29 -31.53
CA ASN A 278 3.95 15.18 -32.23
C ASN A 278 3.93 13.88 -33.06
N ILE A 279 2.86 13.09 -32.92
CA ILE A 279 2.73 11.80 -33.62
C ILE A 279 2.76 11.91 -35.15
N GLU A 280 2.25 13.01 -35.70
CA GLU A 280 2.26 13.31 -37.13
C GLU A 280 3.66 13.56 -37.70
N SER A 281 4.67 13.69 -36.82
CA SER A 281 6.08 13.88 -37.20
C SER A 281 6.86 12.57 -37.26
N HIS A 282 6.24 11.45 -36.88
CA HIS A 282 6.89 10.15 -36.94
C HIS A 282 6.97 9.69 -38.40
N PRO A 283 8.10 9.16 -38.91
CA PRO A 283 8.22 8.72 -40.31
C PRO A 283 7.08 7.82 -40.81
N TYR A 284 6.62 6.92 -39.94
CA TYR A 284 5.44 6.07 -40.15
C TYR A 284 4.18 6.82 -40.62
N SER A 285 3.93 8.07 -40.16
CA SER A 285 2.75 8.85 -40.58
C SER A 285 2.90 9.49 -41.96
N THR A 286 4.09 9.44 -42.55
CA THR A 286 4.38 10.04 -43.87
C THR A 286 4.60 9.00 -44.98
N GLU A 287 4.58 7.71 -44.64
CA GLU A 287 4.67 6.63 -45.63
C GLU A 287 3.32 6.40 -46.32
N ASP A 288 3.30 6.41 -47.66
CA ASP A 288 2.17 5.93 -48.47
C ASP A 288 2.06 4.40 -48.30
N MET A 289 1.41 3.96 -47.22
CA MET A 289 1.12 2.56 -46.97
C MET A 289 -0.12 2.10 -47.73
N SER A 290 -0.26 0.79 -47.91
CA SER A 290 -1.54 0.25 -48.35
C SER A 290 -2.56 0.38 -47.22
N LEU A 291 -3.85 0.50 -47.58
CA LEU A 291 -4.93 0.54 -46.59
C LEU A 291 -4.88 -0.66 -45.62
N GLU A 292 -4.48 -1.84 -46.11
CA GLU A 292 -4.34 -3.02 -45.26
C GLU A 292 -3.18 -2.89 -44.26
N ASP A 293 -2.06 -2.29 -44.65
CA ASP A 293 -0.90 -2.08 -43.79
C ASP A 293 -1.16 -1.01 -42.72
N GLU A 294 -1.88 0.07 -43.06
CA GLU A 294 -2.34 1.09 -42.10
C GLU A 294 -3.21 0.46 -41.01
N TRP A 295 -4.18 -0.37 -41.40
CA TRP A 295 -5.08 -1.07 -40.49
C TRP A 295 -4.42 -2.25 -39.76
N ASN A 296 -3.17 -2.58 -40.09
CA ASN A 296 -2.32 -3.54 -39.38
C ASN A 296 -1.38 -2.87 -38.37
N SER A 297 -1.20 -1.55 -38.45
CA SER A 297 -0.41 -0.81 -37.47
C SER A 297 -1.27 -0.41 -36.30
N GLU A 298 -0.82 -0.78 -35.11
CA GLU A 298 -1.60 -0.59 -33.90
C GLU A 298 -0.88 0.32 -32.92
N LEU A 299 -1.64 1.24 -32.34
CA LEU A 299 -1.16 2.23 -31.39
C LEU A 299 -1.99 2.17 -30.11
N TRP A 300 -1.44 2.69 -29.01
CA TRP A 300 -2.25 2.92 -27.83
C TRP A 300 -3.17 4.10 -28.10
N THR A 301 -4.48 3.87 -27.99
CA THR A 301 -5.48 4.92 -28.14
C THR A 301 -6.21 5.10 -26.83
N PHE A 302 -6.16 6.32 -26.29
CA PHE A 302 -6.86 6.72 -25.08
C PHE A 302 -8.00 7.67 -25.42
N ILE A 303 -9.11 7.50 -24.71
CA ILE A 303 -10.25 8.41 -24.75
C ILE A 303 -10.54 8.92 -23.35
N GLN A 304 -10.99 10.17 -23.26
CA GLN A 304 -11.53 10.77 -22.05
C GLN A 304 -13.04 10.91 -22.21
N LEU A 305 -13.79 10.35 -21.28
CA LEU A 305 -15.24 10.45 -21.23
C LEU A 305 -15.67 11.62 -20.35
N ASN A 306 -16.86 12.14 -20.59
CA ASN A 306 -17.46 13.10 -19.67
C ASN A 306 -17.73 12.44 -18.30
N LYS A 307 -17.57 13.20 -17.23
CA LYS A 307 -17.76 12.71 -15.85
C LYS A 307 -19.12 12.04 -15.62
N GLY A 308 -19.10 10.80 -15.13
CA GLY A 308 -20.31 10.05 -14.75
C GLY A 308 -21.03 9.39 -15.93
N GLN A 309 -20.40 9.33 -17.10
CA GLN A 309 -20.95 8.59 -18.25
C GLN A 309 -20.95 7.08 -18.01
N ASP A 310 -21.99 6.42 -18.52
CA ASP A 310 -22.08 4.96 -18.49
C ASP A 310 -21.37 4.37 -19.70
N ILE A 311 -20.33 3.57 -19.43
CA ILE A 311 -19.52 2.88 -20.44
C ILE A 311 -20.38 1.99 -21.34
N SER A 312 -21.51 1.45 -20.82
CA SER A 312 -22.39 0.57 -21.59
C SER A 312 -22.99 1.24 -22.83
N GLN A 313 -23.07 2.57 -22.86
CA GLN A 313 -23.57 3.36 -23.99
C GLN A 313 -22.63 3.33 -25.20
N PHE A 314 -21.36 2.99 -25.01
CA PHE A 314 -20.35 2.94 -26.08
C PHE A 314 -20.31 1.59 -26.80
N ASN A 315 -20.99 0.57 -26.27
CA ASN A 315 -20.97 -0.79 -26.82
C ASN A 315 -21.40 -0.85 -28.30
N SER A 316 -22.42 -0.08 -28.71
CA SER A 316 -22.86 -0.05 -30.10
C SER A 316 -21.82 0.57 -31.02
N GLY A 317 -21.18 1.68 -30.62
CA GLY A 317 -20.13 2.31 -31.42
C GLY A 317 -18.86 1.48 -31.49
N LEU A 318 -18.48 0.81 -30.40
CA LEU A 318 -17.37 -0.16 -30.38
C LEU A 318 -17.65 -1.35 -31.29
N GLN A 319 -18.89 -1.83 -31.36
CA GLN A 319 -19.28 -2.88 -32.30
C GLN A 319 -19.19 -2.41 -33.74
N GLU A 320 -19.67 -1.21 -34.07
CA GLU A 320 -19.55 -0.65 -35.43
C GLU A 320 -18.09 -0.54 -35.86
N LEU A 321 -17.20 -0.05 -34.99
CA LEU A 321 -15.78 0.03 -35.26
C LEU A 321 -15.16 -1.37 -35.44
N THR A 322 -15.59 -2.37 -34.66
CA THR A 322 -15.17 -3.78 -34.81
C THR A 322 -15.59 -4.32 -36.18
N ASP A 323 -16.81 -4.04 -36.61
CA ASP A 323 -17.33 -4.50 -37.89
C ASP A 323 -16.58 -3.85 -39.07
N ILE A 324 -16.19 -2.58 -38.95
CA ILE A 324 -15.37 -1.87 -39.95
C ILE A 324 -13.97 -2.49 -40.04
N GLN A 325 -13.29 -2.70 -38.92
CA GLN A 325 -11.98 -3.37 -38.88
C GLN A 325 -12.05 -4.71 -39.62
N ASN A 326 -13.04 -5.54 -39.30
CA ASN A 326 -13.15 -6.89 -39.84
C ASN A 326 -13.52 -6.91 -41.34
N GLN A 327 -14.14 -5.84 -41.86
CA GLN A 327 -14.39 -5.69 -43.29
C GLN A 327 -13.11 -5.34 -44.06
N ILE A 328 -12.22 -4.55 -43.47
CA ILE A 328 -10.99 -4.08 -44.10
C ILE A 328 -9.88 -5.12 -43.96
N ASN A 329 -9.74 -5.72 -42.77
CA ASN A 329 -8.71 -6.70 -42.44
C ASN A 329 -9.34 -8.02 -41.95
N PRO A 330 -9.92 -8.83 -42.86
CA PRO A 330 -10.58 -10.07 -42.50
C PRO A 330 -9.63 -11.17 -42.01
N ASP A 331 -8.32 -11.05 -42.28
CA ASP A 331 -7.30 -12.00 -41.88
C ASP A 331 -6.91 -11.88 -40.39
N LYS A 332 -7.19 -10.72 -39.76
CA LYS A 332 -7.00 -10.47 -38.33
C LYS A 332 -8.27 -9.93 -37.68
N PRO A 333 -9.33 -10.75 -37.57
CA PRO A 333 -10.62 -10.27 -37.08
C PRO A 333 -10.58 -9.97 -35.58
N TYR A 334 -11.12 -8.82 -35.22
CA TYR A 334 -11.42 -8.46 -33.84
C TYR A 334 -12.74 -9.14 -33.44
N LEU A 335 -12.75 -9.86 -32.32
CA LEU A 335 -13.96 -10.47 -31.76
C LEU A 335 -14.85 -9.42 -31.09
N ASN A 336 -14.24 -8.51 -30.35
CA ASN A 336 -14.89 -7.35 -29.78
C ASN A 336 -13.85 -6.26 -29.49
N MET A 337 -14.32 -5.03 -29.41
CA MET A 337 -13.58 -3.93 -28.79
C MET A 337 -14.18 -3.57 -27.44
N GLY A 338 -13.32 -3.06 -26.57
CA GLY A 338 -13.62 -2.73 -25.20
C GLY A 338 -12.85 -1.49 -24.73
N LEU A 339 -13.19 -1.09 -23.51
CA LEU A 339 -12.56 0.02 -22.82
C LEU A 339 -12.04 -0.48 -21.48
N VAL A 340 -10.76 -0.22 -21.20
CA VAL A 340 -10.16 -0.49 -19.90
C VAL A 340 -9.86 0.84 -19.21
N ALA A 341 -10.37 1.01 -18.00
CA ALA A 341 -10.13 2.22 -17.22
C ALA A 341 -8.64 2.40 -16.95
N TYR A 342 -8.16 3.64 -17.03
CA TYR A 342 -6.76 3.98 -16.81
C TYR A 342 -6.24 3.48 -15.46
N SER A 343 -7.05 3.57 -14.39
CA SER A 343 -6.71 3.04 -13.06
C SER A 343 -6.52 1.51 -13.03
N ASP A 344 -7.17 0.79 -13.95
CA ASP A 344 -7.21 -0.67 -13.95
C ASP A 344 -6.08 -1.29 -14.77
N LEU A 345 -5.41 -0.50 -15.61
CA LEU A 345 -4.30 -0.95 -16.46
C LEU A 345 -3.18 -1.62 -15.66
N ILE A 346 -2.89 -1.12 -14.46
CA ILE A 346 -1.87 -1.69 -13.57
C ILE A 346 -2.22 -3.13 -13.16
N TYR A 347 -3.50 -3.40 -12.89
CA TYR A 347 -3.95 -4.71 -12.42
C TYR A 347 -4.18 -5.69 -13.58
N LYS A 348 -4.45 -5.19 -14.79
CA LYS A 348 -4.73 -5.99 -15.99
C LYS A 348 -3.53 -6.14 -16.93
N VAL A 349 -2.34 -5.74 -16.51
CA VAL A 349 -1.14 -5.77 -17.37
C VAL A 349 -0.79 -7.16 -17.92
N ASP A 350 -1.06 -8.21 -17.14
CA ASP A 350 -0.85 -9.60 -17.56
C ASP A 350 -1.96 -10.11 -18.48
N GLU A 351 -3.14 -9.47 -18.46
CA GLU A 351 -4.31 -9.83 -19.27
C GLU A 351 -4.30 -9.09 -20.63
N ILE A 352 -3.61 -7.96 -20.71
CA ILE A 352 -3.58 -7.08 -21.90
C ILE A 352 -2.22 -7.19 -22.58
N GLU A 353 -2.17 -7.87 -23.73
CA GLU A 353 -1.01 -7.90 -24.63
C GLU A 353 -0.82 -6.57 -25.33
N ASN A 354 0.44 -6.21 -25.61
CA ASN A 354 0.81 -4.91 -26.17
C ASN A 354 0.19 -3.68 -25.46
N GLY A 355 -0.26 -3.82 -24.20
CA GLY A 355 -0.70 -2.69 -23.39
C GLY A 355 0.46 -1.85 -22.86
N VAL A 356 0.15 -0.83 -22.07
CA VAL A 356 1.17 -0.04 -21.37
C VAL A 356 1.90 -0.96 -20.37
N ARG A 357 3.15 -1.32 -20.69
CA ARG A 357 3.89 -2.44 -20.06
C ARG A 357 5.26 -2.06 -19.49
N ASP A 358 5.36 -0.90 -18.83
CA ASP A 358 6.61 -0.45 -18.21
C ASP A 358 6.78 -0.93 -16.75
N PHE A 359 5.98 -1.91 -16.32
CA PHE A 359 5.94 -2.39 -14.93
C PHE A 359 5.68 -3.90 -14.84
N LEU A 360 6.02 -4.48 -13.69
CA LEU A 360 5.88 -5.93 -13.46
C LEU A 360 4.42 -6.36 -13.40
N GLY A 361 4.13 -7.55 -13.92
CA GLY A 361 2.87 -8.26 -13.72
C GLY A 361 2.53 -8.58 -12.26
N LEU A 362 1.30 -8.99 -12.01
CA LEU A 362 0.81 -9.34 -10.66
C LEU A 362 1.58 -10.54 -10.08
N GLY A 363 1.91 -11.53 -10.90
CA GLY A 363 2.64 -12.73 -10.46
C GLY A 363 4.00 -12.40 -9.80
N PRO A 364 4.92 -11.72 -10.50
CA PRO A 364 6.19 -11.26 -9.92
C PRO A 364 6.03 -10.38 -8.68
N GLN A 365 5.02 -9.51 -8.63
CA GLN A 365 4.75 -8.68 -7.45
C GLN A 365 4.38 -9.53 -6.23
N ILE A 366 3.48 -10.51 -6.39
CA ILE A 366 3.09 -11.44 -5.33
C ILE A 366 4.30 -12.25 -4.84
N LEU A 367 5.15 -12.71 -5.78
CA LEU A 367 6.38 -13.43 -5.44
C LEU A 367 7.32 -12.55 -4.59
N LEU A 368 7.58 -11.31 -5.02
CA LEU A 368 8.45 -10.37 -4.30
C LEU A 368 7.90 -10.04 -2.90
N GLY A 369 6.60 -9.79 -2.80
CA GLY A 369 5.93 -9.56 -1.51
C GLY A 369 5.99 -10.78 -0.59
N SER A 370 5.85 -11.99 -1.15
CA SER A 370 5.95 -13.25 -0.41
C SER A 370 7.37 -13.51 0.11
N ILE A 371 8.39 -13.23 -0.71
CA ILE A 371 9.80 -13.33 -0.31
C ILE A 371 10.09 -12.34 0.82
N GLY A 372 9.63 -11.10 0.70
CA GLY A 372 9.75 -10.10 1.78
C GLY A 372 9.10 -10.59 3.07
N LEU A 373 7.85 -11.04 3.01
CA LEU A 373 7.15 -11.56 4.19
C LEU A 373 7.89 -12.76 4.83
N PHE A 374 8.40 -13.68 4.02
CA PHE A 374 9.15 -14.84 4.50
C PHE A 374 10.45 -14.45 5.20
N ILE A 375 11.21 -13.49 4.64
CA ILE A 375 12.41 -12.92 5.26
C ILE A 375 12.07 -12.30 6.61
N LEU A 376 10.97 -11.56 6.70
CA LEU A 376 10.52 -10.92 7.94
C LEU A 376 10.15 -11.95 9.00
N ILE A 377 9.44 -13.01 8.62
CA ILE A 377 9.07 -14.11 9.52
C ILE A 377 10.32 -14.80 10.07
N LEU A 378 11.28 -15.15 9.20
CA LEU A 378 12.55 -15.75 9.63
C LEU A 378 13.32 -14.83 10.59
N ALA A 379 13.29 -13.53 10.36
CA ALA A 379 13.95 -12.56 11.22
C ALA A 379 13.28 -12.40 12.60
N VAL A 380 11.98 -12.68 12.73
CA VAL A 380 11.29 -12.68 14.03
C VAL A 380 11.65 -13.92 14.87
N PHE A 381 11.97 -15.04 14.21
CA PHE A 381 12.36 -16.29 14.89
C PHE A 381 13.86 -16.39 15.21
N ASN A 382 14.68 -15.46 14.70
CA ASN A 382 16.14 -15.41 14.86
C ASN A 382 16.55 -14.32 15.85
#